data_AF-A0A2Z4Y727-F1
#
_entry.id   AF-A0A2Z4Y727-F1
#
_cell.length_a   1.000
_cell.length_b   1.000
_cell.length_c   1.000
_cell.angle_alpha   90.00
_cell.angle_beta   90.00
_cell.angle_gamma   90.00
#
_symmetry.space_group_name_H-M   'P 1'
#
loop_
_entity.id
_entity.type
_entity.pdbx_description
1 polymer ?
#
loop_
_entity_poly.entity_id
_entity_poly.type
_entity_poly.pdbx_seq_one_letter_code
_entity_poly.pdbx_strand_id
1 'polypeptide(L)'
;MRQPKDRGQKIIANMGLYWDRERVFWGKQARGAKGELLGRRASGKRKGTVNFWDQVGIYALYENYKLVYVGQAGLSDKSCIGKRLRQHLNDDLAGRWNKFSWFGLFPVGPDNKLVVARDPHAPSEGSACGPDAATSKSEILMNSKLSHLADVLEGVIIEVAEPPMNAQKGRFGPNVERYDQADREEAPAKNSESLKQKLQLAIQSLSDCLQALEKTGRKRESRPK
;
A
#
# COMPACT_ATOMS: atom_id res chain seq x y z
N MET A 1 4.34 -39.44 0.68
CA MET A 1 4.17 -38.12 1.31
C MET A 1 4.86 -37.06 0.45
N ARG A 2 4.13 -36.05 -0.05
CA ARG A 2 4.71 -34.94 -0.81
C ARG A 2 5.34 -33.94 0.17
N GLN A 3 6.65 -33.79 0.11
CA GLN A 3 7.37 -32.71 0.80
C GLN A 3 6.89 -31.36 0.25
N PRO A 4 6.57 -30.36 1.08
CA PRO A 4 6.16 -29.04 0.60
C PRO A 4 7.32 -28.35 -0.14
N LYS A 5 7.10 -28.00 -1.42
CA LYS A 5 8.01 -27.25 -2.29
C LYS A 5 8.06 -25.76 -1.89
N ASP A 6 8.47 -25.43 -0.68
CA ASP A 6 8.40 -24.04 -0.19
C ASP A 6 9.70 -23.54 0.46
N ARG A 7 10.83 -23.70 -0.22
CA ARG A 7 12.13 -23.26 0.31
C ARG A 7 12.92 -22.29 -0.57
N GLY A 8 12.26 -21.59 -1.48
CA GLY A 8 12.88 -20.51 -2.26
C GLY A 8 11.99 -19.34 -2.70
N GLN A 9 10.68 -19.38 -2.42
CA GLN A 9 9.69 -18.37 -2.83
C GLN A 9 9.56 -17.16 -1.86
N LYS A 10 10.64 -16.74 -1.20
CA LYS A 10 10.57 -15.81 -0.04
C LYS A 10 11.42 -14.53 -0.15
N ILE A 11 11.68 -14.01 -1.35
CA ILE A 11 12.42 -12.74 -1.47
C ILE A 11 11.44 -11.56 -1.49
N ILE A 12 10.57 -11.47 -2.49
CA ILE A 12 9.50 -10.47 -2.52
C ILE A 12 8.29 -11.04 -1.79
N ALA A 13 7.73 -10.27 -0.85
CA ALA A 13 6.54 -10.64 -0.10
C ALA A 13 5.27 -10.02 -0.67
N ASN A 14 5.38 -8.81 -1.22
CA ASN A 14 4.26 -8.06 -1.77
C ASN A 14 4.74 -7.00 -2.75
N MET A 15 3.83 -6.50 -3.58
CA MET A 15 4.13 -5.46 -4.55
C MET A 15 2.95 -4.54 -4.79
N GLY A 16 3.24 -3.31 -5.21
CA GLY A 16 2.27 -2.35 -5.74
C GLY A 16 2.77 -1.81 -7.07
N LEU A 17 1.90 -1.78 -8.09
CA LEU A 17 2.29 -1.49 -9.47
C LEU A 17 1.58 -0.24 -9.97
N TYR A 18 2.35 0.67 -10.59
CA TYR A 18 1.87 1.90 -11.23
C TYR A 18 1.00 2.79 -10.33
N TRP A 19 1.36 2.87 -9.05
CA TRP A 19 0.71 3.75 -8.08
C TRP A 19 0.94 5.21 -8.47
N ASP A 20 -0.09 6.02 -8.26
CA ASP A 20 -0.08 7.44 -8.60
C ASP A 20 0.61 8.26 -7.52
N ARG A 21 1.60 9.07 -7.91
CA ARG A 21 2.35 9.94 -7.01
C ARG A 21 1.43 10.92 -6.26
N GLU A 22 0.38 11.41 -6.93
CA GLU A 22 -0.48 12.47 -6.39
C GLU A 22 -1.46 11.94 -5.34
N ARG A 23 -1.74 10.64 -5.36
CA ARG A 23 -2.62 9.97 -4.39
C ARG A 23 -1.90 9.55 -3.11
N VAL A 24 -0.58 9.72 -3.03
CA VAL A 24 0.20 9.43 -1.83
C VAL A 24 0.09 10.59 -0.85
N PHE A 25 -0.18 10.29 0.41
CA PHE A 25 -0.09 11.29 1.46
C PHE A 25 1.36 11.41 1.92
N TRP A 26 2.07 12.44 1.45
CA TRP A 26 3.51 12.62 1.72
C TRP A 26 3.86 13.09 3.15
N GLY A 27 2.83 13.42 3.94
CA GLY A 27 2.97 14.03 5.27
C GLY A 27 3.34 15.52 5.21
N LYS A 28 3.31 16.21 6.36
CA LYS A 28 3.82 17.59 6.48
C LYS A 28 5.34 17.55 6.67
N GLN A 29 6.07 18.49 6.05
CA GLN A 29 7.53 18.65 6.27
C GLN A 29 7.90 19.09 7.69
N ALA A 30 6.92 19.56 8.49
CA ALA A 30 7.10 19.89 9.89
C ALA A 30 7.24 18.62 10.77
N ARG A 31 8.26 18.63 11.64
CA ARG A 31 8.70 17.54 12.52
C ARG A 31 7.57 16.62 13.03
N GLY A 32 7.52 15.40 12.50
CA GLY A 32 6.82 14.26 13.12
C GLY A 32 5.70 13.62 12.29
N ALA A 33 5.16 14.28 11.26
CA ALA A 33 4.12 13.69 10.43
C ALA A 33 4.73 12.69 9.42
N LYS A 34 4.63 11.39 9.73
CA LYS A 34 4.92 10.34 8.75
C LYS A 34 3.90 10.41 7.62
N GLY A 35 4.36 10.26 6.38
CA GLY A 35 3.44 10.07 5.27
C GLY A 35 2.80 8.67 5.31
N GLU A 36 1.83 8.46 4.45
CA GLU A 36 1.05 7.23 4.34
C GLU A 36 1.10 6.75 2.89
N LEU A 37 1.58 5.51 2.72
CA LEU A 37 1.62 4.82 1.44
C LEU A 37 0.62 3.66 1.51
N LEU A 38 -0.66 3.97 1.31
CA LEU A 38 -1.76 3.07 1.62
C LEU A 38 -2.09 2.15 0.44
N GLY A 39 -2.27 0.86 0.73
CA GLY A 39 -2.69 -0.14 -0.26
C GLY A 39 -3.73 -1.10 0.27
N ARG A 40 -4.57 -1.61 -0.64
CA ARG A 40 -5.53 -2.69 -0.40
C ARG A 40 -5.18 -3.90 -1.24
N ARG A 41 -5.43 -5.10 -0.74
CA ARG A 41 -5.12 -6.35 -1.48
C ARG A 41 -5.96 -6.40 -2.76
N ALA A 42 -5.30 -6.54 -3.90
CA ALA A 42 -5.97 -6.62 -5.22
C ALA A 42 -6.90 -7.85 -5.33
N SER A 43 -6.59 -8.92 -4.60
CA SER A 43 -7.41 -10.15 -4.59
C SER A 43 -8.77 -9.99 -3.90
N GLY A 44 -8.98 -8.93 -3.12
CA GLY A 44 -10.20 -8.71 -2.33
C GLY A 44 -10.44 -9.71 -1.18
N LYS A 45 -9.59 -10.73 -1.01
CA LYS A 45 -9.77 -11.85 -0.05
C LYS A 45 -9.81 -11.40 1.42
N ARG A 46 -9.14 -10.30 1.75
CA ARG A 46 -9.14 -9.70 3.10
C ARG A 46 -9.33 -8.20 2.96
N LYS A 47 -10.27 -7.66 3.73
CA LYS A 47 -10.53 -6.23 3.81
C LYS A 47 -9.49 -5.53 4.69
N GLY A 48 -9.37 -4.22 4.48
CA GLY A 48 -8.49 -3.35 5.24
C GLY A 48 -7.32 -2.83 4.44
N THR A 49 -6.80 -1.71 4.91
CA THR A 49 -5.73 -0.96 4.28
C THR A 49 -4.43 -1.20 5.03
N VAL A 50 -3.34 -1.35 4.29
CA VAL A 50 -1.99 -1.54 4.82
C VAL A 50 -1.18 -0.30 4.47
N ASN A 51 -0.40 0.22 5.43
CA ASN A 51 0.55 1.29 5.16
C ASN A 51 1.94 0.70 4.84
N PHE A 52 2.40 0.93 3.61
CA PHE A 52 3.68 0.45 3.09
C PHE A 52 4.83 1.44 3.23
N TRP A 53 4.64 2.56 3.94
CA TRP A 53 5.64 3.62 4.05
C TRP A 53 7.01 3.10 4.53
N ASP A 54 6.99 2.21 5.51
CA ASP A 54 8.18 1.63 6.15
C ASP A 54 8.66 0.31 5.47
N GLN A 55 8.19 0.02 4.26
CA GLN A 55 8.65 -1.13 3.46
C GLN A 55 10.11 -0.95 2.98
N VAL A 56 10.78 -2.07 2.75
CA VAL A 56 12.15 -2.18 2.21
C VAL A 56 12.10 -2.99 0.92
N GLY A 57 12.96 -2.67 -0.05
CA GLY A 57 13.05 -3.40 -1.31
C GLY A 57 13.42 -2.51 -2.49
N ILE A 58 12.88 -2.84 -3.67
CA ILE A 58 13.16 -2.16 -4.94
C ILE A 58 11.95 -1.32 -5.33
N TYR A 59 12.18 -0.17 -5.96
CA TYR A 59 11.15 0.66 -6.55
C TYR A 59 11.55 1.16 -7.94
N ALA A 60 10.54 1.46 -8.75
CA ALA A 60 10.69 2.01 -10.08
C ALA A 60 9.82 3.27 -10.23
N LEU A 61 10.35 4.30 -10.88
CA LEU A 61 9.66 5.56 -11.16
C LEU A 61 9.36 5.67 -12.65
N TYR A 62 8.19 6.22 -12.98
CA TYR A 62 7.70 6.34 -14.34
C TYR A 62 7.18 7.72 -14.65
N GLU A 63 7.36 8.15 -15.89
CA GLU A 63 6.61 9.23 -16.54
C GLU A 63 5.67 8.62 -17.57
N ASN A 64 4.36 8.67 -17.32
CA ASN A 64 3.35 8.13 -18.24
C ASN A 64 3.66 6.69 -18.69
N TYR A 65 3.95 5.81 -17.73
CA TYR A 65 4.36 4.41 -17.92
C TYR A 65 5.74 4.20 -18.57
N LYS A 66 6.47 5.25 -18.95
CA LYS A 66 7.88 5.13 -19.36
C LYS A 66 8.77 5.06 -18.13
N LEU A 67 9.63 4.05 -18.05
CA LEU A 67 10.59 3.91 -16.96
C LEU A 67 11.60 5.05 -16.97
N VAL A 68 11.75 5.73 -15.84
CA VAL A 68 12.67 6.87 -15.67
C VAL A 68 13.82 6.51 -14.75
N TYR A 69 13.56 5.74 -13.69
CA TYR A 69 14.54 5.42 -12.68
C TYR A 69 14.19 4.14 -11.92
N VAL A 70 15.21 3.42 -11.47
CA VAL A 70 15.09 2.26 -10.57
C VAL A 70 16.01 2.45 -9.38
N GLY A 71 15.51 2.21 -8.17
CA GLY A 71 16.26 2.37 -6.93
C GLY A 71 15.96 1.28 -5.90
N GLN A 72 16.74 1.30 -4.82
CA GLN A 72 16.54 0.44 -3.64
C GLN A 72 16.35 1.27 -2.38
N ALA A 73 15.67 0.72 -1.39
CA ALA A 73 15.49 1.33 -0.08
C ALA A 73 15.67 0.29 1.03
N GLY A 74 16.45 0.62 2.07
CA GLY A 74 16.63 -0.18 3.29
C GLY A 74 17.54 -1.42 3.18
N LEU A 75 18.11 -1.66 2.00
CA LEU A 75 19.05 -2.76 1.75
C LEU A 75 20.51 -2.36 1.98
N SER A 76 20.87 -1.13 1.62
CA SER A 76 22.22 -0.57 1.75
C SER A 76 22.31 0.58 2.76
N ASP A 77 21.19 0.94 3.38
CA ASP A 77 21.08 2.04 4.32
C ASP A 77 19.89 1.84 5.28
N LYS A 78 19.64 2.83 6.16
CA LYS A 78 18.51 2.83 7.10
C LYS A 78 17.24 3.49 6.51
N SER A 79 17.12 3.55 5.17
CA SER A 79 15.97 4.15 4.50
C SER A 79 14.80 3.17 4.37
N CYS A 80 13.67 3.66 3.84
CA CYS A 80 12.51 2.85 3.48
C CYS A 80 11.87 3.44 2.22
N ILE A 81 11.01 2.68 1.54
CA ILE A 81 10.41 3.04 0.25
C ILE A 81 9.72 4.40 0.33
N GLY A 82 8.88 4.64 1.35
CA GLY A 82 8.19 5.92 1.51
C GLY A 82 9.15 7.11 1.65
N LYS A 83 10.26 6.95 2.38
CA LYS A 83 11.28 8.01 2.53
C LYS A 83 12.01 8.28 1.21
N ARG A 84 12.40 7.24 0.47
CA ARG A 84 13.10 7.38 -0.82
C ARG A 84 12.23 8.00 -1.89
N LEU A 85 10.97 7.55 -2.02
CA LEU A 85 10.01 8.16 -2.92
C LEU A 85 9.76 9.64 -2.59
N ARG A 86 9.66 9.98 -1.29
CA ARG A 86 9.51 11.37 -0.86
C ARG A 86 10.73 12.24 -1.16
N GLN A 87 11.94 11.67 -1.07
CA GLN A 87 13.17 12.37 -1.44
C GLN A 87 13.13 12.79 -2.91
N HIS A 88 12.66 11.90 -3.79
CA HIS A 88 12.52 12.13 -5.23
C HIS A 88 11.45 13.17 -5.62
N LEU A 89 10.77 13.77 -4.66
CA LEU A 89 9.93 14.95 -4.90
C LEU A 89 10.73 16.24 -5.03
N ASN A 90 11.96 16.28 -4.51
CA ASN A 90 12.74 17.51 -4.38
C ASN A 90 14.20 17.39 -4.88
N ASP A 91 14.63 16.22 -5.33
CA ASP A 91 15.98 16.03 -5.89
C ASP A 91 16.00 16.18 -7.41
N ASP A 92 17.06 15.70 -8.05
CA ASP A 92 17.25 15.75 -9.50
C ASP A 92 16.20 14.97 -10.30
N LEU A 93 15.43 14.07 -9.65
CA LEU A 93 14.30 13.37 -10.25
C LEU A 93 12.97 14.12 -10.06
N ALA A 94 12.95 15.23 -9.32
CA ALA A 94 11.75 16.03 -9.11
C ALA A 94 11.09 16.42 -10.44
N GLY A 95 9.77 16.23 -10.53
CA GLY A 95 8.99 16.54 -11.73
C GLY A 95 9.13 15.54 -12.88
N ARG A 96 10.08 14.60 -12.84
CA ARG A 96 10.34 13.63 -13.92
C ARG A 96 9.53 12.34 -13.84
N TRP A 97 8.63 12.22 -12.86
CA TRP A 97 7.83 11.02 -12.66
C TRP A 97 6.47 11.35 -12.07
N ASN A 98 5.44 10.59 -12.47
CA ASN A 98 4.08 10.70 -11.99
C ASN A 98 3.52 9.37 -11.45
N LYS A 99 4.18 8.25 -11.74
CA LYS A 99 3.81 6.93 -11.22
C LYS A 99 5.01 6.17 -10.69
N PHE A 100 4.75 5.18 -9.86
CA PHE A 100 5.79 4.32 -9.32
C PHE A 100 5.29 2.91 -9.03
N SER A 101 6.21 1.95 -9.08
CA SER A 101 6.00 0.57 -8.68
C SER A 101 6.98 0.25 -7.56
N TRP A 102 6.61 -0.67 -6.68
CA TRP A 102 7.44 -1.09 -5.56
C TRP A 102 7.29 -2.58 -5.28
N PHE A 103 8.39 -3.20 -4.85
CA PHE A 103 8.50 -4.64 -4.57
C PHE A 103 9.10 -4.80 -3.18
N GLY A 104 8.26 -5.20 -2.23
CA GLY A 104 8.54 -5.19 -0.80
C GLY A 104 9.03 -6.53 -0.26
N LEU A 105 9.95 -6.46 0.70
CA LEU A 105 10.54 -7.63 1.36
C LEU A 105 9.81 -8.01 2.65
N PHE A 106 9.20 -7.05 3.36
CA PHE A 106 8.45 -7.35 4.57
C PHE A 106 7.05 -7.86 4.26
N PRO A 107 6.63 -9.01 4.83
CA PRO A 107 5.29 -9.53 4.66
C PRO A 107 4.27 -8.70 5.43
N VAL A 108 2.99 -8.90 5.09
CA VAL A 108 1.86 -8.29 5.80
C VAL A 108 1.26 -9.30 6.77
N GLY A 109 1.16 -8.91 8.04
CA GLY A 109 0.57 -9.70 9.10
C GLY A 109 -0.96 -9.82 8.98
N PRO A 110 -1.58 -10.66 9.82
CA PRO A 110 -3.04 -10.84 9.85
C PRO A 110 -3.78 -9.55 10.28
N ASP A 111 -3.11 -8.63 10.97
CA ASP A 111 -3.65 -7.35 11.44
C ASP A 111 -3.51 -6.20 10.43
N ASN A 112 -3.20 -6.51 9.17
CA ASN A 112 -2.94 -5.54 8.10
C ASN A 112 -1.77 -4.58 8.38
N LYS A 113 -0.77 -5.03 9.15
CA LYS A 113 0.47 -4.28 9.36
C LYS A 113 1.66 -4.97 8.72
N LEU A 114 2.69 -4.19 8.39
CA LEU A 114 3.99 -4.74 7.97
C LEU A 114 4.62 -5.48 9.14
N VAL A 115 5.04 -6.72 8.89
CA VAL A 115 5.91 -7.47 9.80
C VAL A 115 7.34 -7.03 9.50
N VAL A 116 7.73 -5.89 10.07
CA VAL A 116 9.10 -5.40 10.00
C VAL A 116 9.99 -6.35 10.79
N ALA A 117 11.00 -6.94 10.16
CA ALA A 117 12.02 -7.69 10.87
C ALA A 117 12.72 -6.73 11.83
N ARG A 118 12.44 -6.85 13.14
CA ARG A 118 13.21 -6.16 14.16
C ARG A 118 14.59 -6.81 14.15
N ASP A 119 15.57 -6.04 13.69
CA ASP A 119 17.01 -6.24 13.80
C ASP A 119 17.52 -7.71 13.84
N PRO A 120 18.12 -8.22 12.75
CA PRO A 120 18.81 -9.52 12.76
C PRO A 120 19.98 -9.62 13.77
N HIS A 121 20.41 -8.52 14.40
CA HIS A 121 21.46 -8.48 15.43
C HIS A 121 20.92 -8.54 16.87
N ALA A 122 19.63 -8.77 17.10
CA ALA A 122 19.17 -9.19 18.42
C ALA A 122 19.77 -10.57 18.74
N PRO A 123 20.49 -10.75 19.87
CA PRO A 123 21.18 -11.99 20.16
C PRO A 123 20.16 -13.11 20.35
N SER A 124 20.12 -14.04 19.38
CA SER A 124 19.45 -15.31 19.58
C SER A 124 20.37 -16.20 20.39
N GLU A 125 20.07 -16.36 21.68
CA GLU A 125 20.62 -17.44 22.48
C GLU A 125 20.23 -18.79 21.86
N GLY A 126 21.25 -19.62 21.64
CA GLY A 126 21.11 -21.07 21.52
C GLY A 126 20.67 -21.60 20.16
N SER A 127 21.61 -22.14 19.38
CA SER A 127 21.62 -23.59 19.11
C SER A 127 22.84 -23.97 18.27
N ALA A 128 23.41 -25.11 18.63
CA ALA A 128 24.77 -25.55 18.35
C ALA A 128 25.02 -26.01 16.90
N CYS A 129 26.28 -25.86 16.52
CA CYS A 129 26.92 -26.38 15.32
C CYS A 129 27.19 -27.90 15.48
N GLY A 130 27.08 -28.65 14.38
CA GLY A 130 27.67 -29.97 14.20
C GLY A 130 27.89 -30.24 12.70
N PRO A 131 29.02 -30.84 12.26
CA PRO A 131 29.44 -30.83 10.85
C PRO A 131 29.07 -32.10 10.07
N ASP A 132 29.42 -32.09 8.78
CA ASP A 132 29.65 -33.24 7.86
C ASP A 132 28.55 -33.65 6.87
N ALA A 133 28.56 -33.02 5.68
CA ALA A 133 28.29 -33.59 4.33
C ALA A 133 28.03 -32.44 3.31
N ALA A 134 29.06 -31.67 2.95
CA ALA A 134 28.90 -30.29 2.50
C ALA A 134 29.09 -29.98 1.00
N THR A 135 29.33 -30.93 0.10
CA THR A 135 29.73 -30.56 -1.28
C THR A 135 28.64 -30.66 -2.35
N SER A 136 27.72 -31.64 -2.33
CA SER A 136 26.67 -31.74 -3.38
C SER A 136 25.34 -31.05 -3.04
N LYS A 137 24.96 -31.06 -1.76
CA LYS A 137 23.71 -30.47 -1.28
C LYS A 137 23.76 -28.94 -1.21
N SER A 138 24.94 -28.39 -0.93
CA SER A 138 25.20 -26.94 -0.90
C SER A 138 25.10 -26.33 -2.29
N GLU A 139 25.63 -27.00 -3.30
CA GLU A 139 25.61 -26.59 -4.71
C GLU A 139 24.20 -26.66 -5.30
N ILE A 140 23.46 -27.74 -5.08
CA ILE A 140 22.04 -27.86 -5.46
C ILE A 140 21.19 -26.77 -4.76
N LEU A 141 21.45 -26.51 -3.47
CA LEU A 141 20.77 -25.46 -2.73
C LEU A 141 21.11 -24.07 -3.28
N MET A 142 22.37 -23.80 -3.63
CA MET A 142 22.79 -22.54 -4.26
C MET A 142 22.14 -22.34 -5.63
N ASN A 143 22.16 -23.36 -6.48
CA ASN A 143 21.56 -23.30 -7.82
C ASN A 143 20.05 -23.06 -7.74
N SER A 144 19.37 -23.67 -6.76
CA SER A 144 17.96 -23.36 -6.50
C SER A 144 17.75 -21.92 -6.00
N LYS A 145 18.63 -21.38 -5.15
CA LYS A 145 18.52 -19.98 -4.70
C LYS A 145 18.77 -18.99 -5.85
N LEU A 146 19.71 -19.29 -6.74
CA LEU A 146 20.03 -18.49 -7.92
C LEU A 146 18.90 -18.51 -8.95
N SER A 147 18.25 -19.65 -9.19
CA SER A 147 17.09 -19.72 -10.08
C SER A 147 15.92 -18.89 -9.55
N HIS A 148 15.66 -18.91 -8.24
CA HIS A 148 14.60 -18.08 -7.64
C HIS A 148 14.93 -16.59 -7.68
N LEU A 149 16.21 -16.23 -7.48
CA LEU A 149 16.64 -14.84 -7.66
C LEU A 149 16.46 -14.40 -9.12
N ALA A 150 16.79 -15.26 -10.09
CA ALA A 150 16.57 -15.00 -11.50
C ALA A 150 15.07 -14.81 -11.80
N ASP A 151 14.18 -15.66 -11.29
CA ASP A 151 12.72 -15.51 -11.45
C ASP A 151 12.20 -14.18 -10.86
N VAL A 152 12.73 -13.79 -9.70
CA VAL A 152 12.38 -12.51 -9.04
C VAL A 152 12.88 -11.32 -9.85
N LEU A 153 14.14 -11.35 -10.28
CA LEU A 153 14.73 -10.29 -11.10
C LEU A 153 14.01 -10.18 -12.44
N GLU A 154 13.74 -11.31 -13.11
CA GLU A 154 12.96 -11.36 -14.34
C GLU A 154 11.57 -10.77 -14.12
N GLY A 155 10.86 -11.18 -13.06
CA GLY A 155 9.55 -10.64 -12.73
C GLY A 155 9.59 -9.13 -12.50
N VAL A 156 10.55 -8.63 -11.72
CA VAL A 156 10.74 -7.19 -11.48
C VAL A 156 11.01 -6.48 -12.81
N ILE A 157 11.93 -7.00 -13.63
CA ILE A 157 12.30 -6.39 -14.92
C ILE A 157 11.10 -6.38 -15.87
N ILE A 158 10.31 -7.46 -15.95
CA ILE A 158 9.11 -7.51 -16.77
C ILE A 158 8.11 -6.44 -16.34
N GLU A 159 7.77 -6.37 -15.06
CA GLU A 159 6.79 -5.39 -14.56
C GLU A 159 7.30 -3.95 -14.64
N VAL A 160 8.63 -3.74 -14.61
CA VAL A 160 9.24 -2.41 -14.57
C VAL A 160 9.56 -1.87 -15.96
N ALA A 161 9.99 -2.73 -16.87
CA ALA A 161 10.42 -2.36 -18.21
C ALA A 161 9.45 -2.82 -19.30
N GLU A 162 8.20 -3.14 -18.94
CA GLU A 162 7.16 -3.64 -19.84
C GLU A 162 7.14 -2.83 -21.15
N PRO A 163 7.51 -3.42 -22.30
CA PRO A 163 7.25 -2.81 -23.59
C PRO A 163 5.73 -2.71 -23.79
N PRO A 164 5.23 -1.69 -24.50
CA PRO A 164 3.81 -1.63 -24.83
C PRO A 164 3.37 -2.96 -25.47
N MET A 165 2.30 -3.57 -24.94
CA MET A 165 1.67 -4.84 -25.39
C MET A 165 2.30 -6.17 -24.95
N ASN A 166 3.14 -6.24 -23.92
CA ASN A 166 3.45 -7.55 -23.33
C ASN A 166 2.32 -8.02 -22.40
N ALA A 167 1.67 -9.16 -22.72
CA ALA A 167 0.63 -9.77 -21.87
C ALA A 167 1.21 -10.71 -20.79
N GLN A 168 2.54 -10.92 -20.80
CA GLN A 168 3.21 -11.80 -19.86
C GLN A 168 3.53 -11.05 -18.57
N LYS A 169 2.76 -11.33 -17.52
CA LYS A 169 3.04 -10.86 -16.15
C LYS A 169 4.25 -11.57 -15.55
N GLY A 170 4.97 -10.89 -14.65
CA GLY A 170 6.09 -11.47 -13.92
C GLY A 170 5.68 -12.71 -13.11
N ARG A 171 6.50 -13.77 -13.13
CA ARG A 171 6.21 -15.03 -12.43
C ARG A 171 6.74 -14.99 -11.00
N PHE A 172 6.13 -14.19 -10.13
CA PHE A 172 6.54 -14.07 -8.71
C PHE A 172 6.12 -15.26 -7.82
N GLY A 173 5.31 -16.19 -8.34
CA GLY A 173 4.76 -17.32 -7.59
C GLY A 173 3.46 -16.98 -6.83
N PRO A 174 2.77 -18.00 -6.28
CA PRO A 174 1.42 -17.83 -5.71
C PRO A 174 1.38 -17.11 -4.36
N ASN A 175 2.53 -16.93 -3.71
CA ASN A 175 2.64 -16.38 -2.35
C ASN A 175 2.86 -14.87 -2.33
N VAL A 176 3.15 -14.23 -3.48
CA VAL A 176 3.35 -12.78 -3.56
C VAL A 176 2.01 -12.08 -3.72
N GLU A 177 1.70 -11.21 -2.76
CA GLU A 177 0.44 -10.46 -2.75
C GLU A 177 0.59 -9.12 -3.50
N ARG A 178 -0.29 -8.87 -4.48
CA ARG A 178 -0.42 -7.57 -5.14
C ARG A 178 -1.36 -6.65 -4.35
N TYR A 179 -0.97 -5.38 -4.25
CA TYR A 179 -1.75 -4.32 -3.63
C TYR A 179 -2.06 -3.20 -4.62
N ASP A 180 -3.32 -2.80 -4.62
CA ASP A 180 -3.79 -1.62 -5.34
C ASP A 180 -3.75 -0.41 -4.42
N GLN A 181 -3.39 0.74 -4.98
CA GLN A 181 -3.28 1.98 -4.22
C GLN A 181 -4.63 2.35 -3.61
N ALA A 182 -4.61 2.67 -2.32
CA ALA A 182 -5.77 3.13 -1.57
C ALA A 182 -5.60 4.60 -1.20
N ASP A 183 -6.69 5.35 -1.28
CA ASP A 183 -6.73 6.69 -0.73
C ASP A 183 -6.93 6.61 0.79
N ARG A 184 -6.54 7.68 1.49
CA ARG A 184 -6.85 7.82 2.90
C ARG A 184 -8.37 7.88 3.06
N GLU A 185 -8.94 6.96 3.83
CA GLU A 185 -10.33 7.11 4.25
C GLU A 185 -10.42 8.40 5.07
N GLU A 186 -11.11 9.41 4.53
CA GLU A 186 -11.43 10.60 5.30
C GLU A 186 -12.19 10.14 6.55
N ALA A 187 -11.65 10.41 7.74
CA ALA A 187 -12.44 10.30 8.95
C ALA A 187 -13.74 11.08 8.69
N PRO A 188 -14.93 10.52 9.01
CA PRO A 188 -16.20 11.20 8.73
C PRO A 188 -16.07 12.62 9.24
N ALA A 189 -16.14 13.59 8.32
CA ALA A 189 -15.91 14.97 8.66
C ALA A 189 -16.88 15.30 9.79
N LYS A 190 -16.37 15.64 10.99
CA LYS A 190 -17.18 16.07 12.14
C LYS A 190 -18.18 17.17 11.74
N ASN A 191 -17.85 17.90 10.67
CA ASN A 191 -18.67 18.95 10.08
C ASN A 191 -19.87 18.43 9.26
N SER A 192 -19.78 17.25 8.64
CA SER A 192 -20.87 16.68 7.83
C SER A 192 -22.06 16.26 8.68
N GLU A 193 -21.80 15.73 9.88
CA GLU A 193 -22.82 15.33 10.85
C GLU A 193 -23.47 16.57 11.48
N SER A 194 -22.67 17.61 11.75
CA SER A 194 -23.16 18.92 12.18
C SER A 194 -24.01 19.63 11.11
N LEU A 195 -23.62 19.56 9.83
CA LEU A 195 -24.38 20.12 8.71
C LEU A 195 -25.69 19.36 8.49
N LYS A 196 -25.68 18.03 8.60
CA LYS A 196 -26.91 17.21 8.55
C LYS A 196 -27.86 17.59 9.69
N GLN A 197 -27.36 17.76 10.92
CA GLN A 197 -28.18 18.21 12.05
C GLN A 197 -28.78 19.60 11.81
N LYS A 198 -27.98 20.56 11.31
CA LYS A 198 -28.48 21.91 10.99
C LYS A 198 -29.55 21.88 9.91
N LEU A 199 -29.38 21.06 8.88
CA LEU A 199 -30.35 20.87 7.81
C LEU A 199 -31.65 20.24 8.33
N GLN A 200 -31.53 19.23 9.21
CA GLN A 200 -32.67 18.57 9.84
C GLN A 200 -33.50 19.56 10.68
N LEU A 201 -32.82 20.41 11.46
CA LEU A 201 -33.47 21.44 12.28
C LEU A 201 -34.18 22.50 11.43
N ALA A 202 -33.57 22.92 10.31
CA ALA A 202 -34.20 23.85 9.38
C ALA A 202 -35.46 23.27 8.74
N ILE A 203 -35.43 21.99 8.33
CA ILE A 203 -36.60 21.28 7.79
C ILE A 203 -37.72 21.21 8.83
N GLN A 204 -37.38 20.87 10.08
CA GLN A 204 -38.36 20.80 11.16
C GLN A 204 -39.02 22.15 11.42
N SER A 205 -38.23 23.22 11.49
CA SER A 205 -38.73 24.58 11.70
C SER A 205 -39.69 25.03 10.58
N LEU A 206 -39.39 24.68 9.33
CA LEU A 206 -40.27 24.98 8.19
C LEU A 206 -41.57 24.17 8.25
N SER A 207 -41.49 22.89 8.61
CA SER A 207 -42.67 22.03 8.80
C SER A 207 -43.60 22.58 9.88
N ASP A 208 -43.04 23.00 11.03
CA ASP A 208 -43.81 23.56 12.13
C ASP A 208 -44.48 24.89 11.73
N CYS A 209 -43.78 25.71 10.94
CA CYS A 209 -44.31 26.96 10.41
C CYS A 209 -45.50 26.72 9.45
N LEU A 210 -45.38 25.75 8.55
CA LEU A 210 -46.46 25.36 7.64
C LEU A 210 -47.69 24.85 8.40
N GLN A 211 -47.52 23.99 9.39
CA GLN A 211 -48.63 23.50 10.22
C GLN A 211 -49.31 24.62 11.02
N ALA A 212 -48.55 25.62 11.47
CA ALA A 212 -49.11 26.79 12.15
C ALA A 212 -49.96 27.63 11.19
N LEU A 213 -49.49 27.83 9.95
CA LEU A 213 -50.23 28.56 8.91
C LEU A 213 -51.54 27.84 8.54
N GLU A 214 -51.53 26.53 8.37
CA GLU A 214 -52.74 25.74 8.09
C GLU A 214 -53.80 25.86 9.21
N LYS A 215 -53.36 25.86 10.47
CA LYS A 215 -54.25 26.06 11.63
C LYS A 215 -54.84 27.47 11.69
N THR A 216 -54.11 28.49 11.26
CA THR A 216 -54.61 29.87 11.19
C THR A 216 -55.54 30.10 9.99
N GLY A 217 -55.32 29.42 8.87
CA GLY A 217 -56.21 29.44 7.70
C GLY A 217 -57.60 28.88 7.99
N ARG A 218 -57.68 27.72 8.68
CA ARG A 218 -58.96 27.10 9.07
C ARG A 218 -59.83 27.95 10.00
N LYS A 219 -59.25 28.86 10.78
CA LYS A 219 -60.00 29.74 11.71
C LYS A 219 -60.71 30.91 11.02
N ARG A 220 -60.34 31.25 9.77
CA ARG A 220 -60.96 32.38 9.05
C ARG A 220 -62.23 31.99 8.27
N GLU A 221 -62.40 30.73 7.92
CA GLU A 221 -63.58 30.25 7.16
C GLU A 221 -64.79 29.87 8.03
N SER A 222 -64.64 29.79 9.36
CA SER A 222 -65.70 29.33 10.28
C SER A 222 -66.45 30.44 11.03
N ARG A 223 -66.42 31.70 10.58
CA ARG A 223 -67.31 32.75 11.09
C ARG A 223 -68.64 32.72 10.32
N PRO A 224 -69.76 32.29 10.92
CA PRO A 224 -71.07 32.44 10.28
C PRO A 224 -71.47 33.92 10.29
N LYS A 225 -72.19 34.32 9.25
CA LYS A 225 -72.82 35.65 9.12
C LYS A 225 -73.88 35.86 10.19
#